data_AF-A0A6L3N4K1-F1
#
_entry.id   AF-A0A6L3N4K1-F1
#
_cell.length_a   1.000
_cell.length_b   1.000
_cell.length_c   1.000
_cell.angle_alpha   90.00
_cell.angle_beta   90.00
_cell.angle_gamma   90.00
#
_symmetry.space_group_name_H-M   'P 1'
#
loop_
_entity.id
_entity.type
_entity.pdbx_description
1 polymer ?
#
loop_
_entity_poly.entity_id
_entity_poly.type
_entity_poly.pdbx_seq_one_letter_code
_entity_poly.pdbx_strand_id
1 'polypeptide(L)'
;MGAAAAWYSTPKRISNGANANGNPGYSATSATKGGRETPGTLRQSTMRIQRPMMPVARPGGFGHHRERSSCKKPVDLRHRIEHASLLDDDDLRAMKRLNVSPSFLIGHVGYWGRAFRSIILGEERAQKLDRCKSALREGLRISLHSDRFVSPLGPLRYMDQAIGRVMEADPELGVLNEAECLTVPEALRAVTIDAAWQCHLDEQIGSLKEGKQADLVILDQNPLQGKPSNPYQLRNIHVLETWVSGRRVYAASPTENS
;
A
#
# COMPACT_ATOMS: atom_id res chain seq x y z
N MET A 1 -0.27 -18.64 -7.83
CA MET A 1 1.13 -18.41 -7.40
C MET A 1 1.74 -17.39 -8.34
N GLY A 2 1.79 -16.12 -7.91
CA GLY A 2 2.45 -15.05 -8.65
C GLY A 2 3.26 -14.24 -7.65
N ALA A 3 4.57 -14.18 -7.83
CA ALA A 3 5.47 -13.46 -6.95
C ALA A 3 5.40 -11.96 -7.26
N ALA A 4 5.13 -11.15 -6.24
CA ALA A 4 5.37 -9.70 -6.29
C ALA A 4 6.88 -9.47 -6.20
N ALA A 5 7.47 -8.91 -7.26
CA ALA A 5 8.88 -8.54 -7.29
C ALA A 5 9.04 -7.13 -6.70
N ALA A 6 9.61 -7.03 -5.51
CA ALA A 6 10.13 -5.78 -4.97
C ALA A 6 11.52 -5.52 -5.58
N TRP A 7 11.71 -4.34 -6.17
CA TRP A 7 13.00 -3.89 -6.68
C TRP A 7 13.83 -3.31 -5.53
N TYR A 8 14.92 -3.98 -5.19
CA TYR A 8 15.89 -3.49 -4.20
C TYR A 8 17.09 -2.89 -4.94
N SER A 9 17.43 -1.63 -4.63
CA SER A 9 18.74 -1.07 -4.99
C SER A 9 19.68 -1.18 -3.78
N THR A 10 20.73 -1.99 -3.88
CA THR A 10 21.88 -1.88 -2.98
C THR A 10 23.06 -1.28 -3.74
N PRO A 11 23.72 -0.22 -3.25
CA PRO A 11 25.02 0.17 -3.76
C PRO A 11 26.08 -0.80 -3.22
N LYS A 12 26.65 -1.65 -4.09
CA LYS A 12 27.85 -2.45 -3.75
C LYS A 12 29.05 -1.52 -3.62
N ARG A 13 29.58 -1.41 -2.40
CA ARG A 13 30.93 -0.90 -2.14
C ARG A 13 31.93 -1.97 -2.57
N ILE A 14 32.76 -1.66 -3.57
CA ILE A 14 33.84 -2.55 -4.01
C ILE A 14 35.00 -2.37 -3.02
N SER A 15 35.38 -3.43 -2.30
CA SER A 15 36.68 -3.52 -1.62
C SER A 15 37.51 -4.61 -2.30
N ASN A 16 38.66 -4.21 -2.83
CA ASN A 16 39.66 -5.09 -3.42
C ASN A 16 40.33 -5.94 -2.32
N GLY A 17 40.39 -7.25 -2.55
CA GLY A 17 41.17 -8.18 -1.74
C GLY A 17 41.40 -9.48 -2.51
N ALA A 18 42.65 -9.73 -2.90
CA ALA A 18 43.09 -10.91 -3.62
C ALA A 18 43.57 -12.02 -2.67
N ASN A 19 43.20 -13.28 -2.96
CA ASN A 19 44.05 -14.49 -2.94
C ASN A 19 43.17 -15.69 -3.36
N ALA A 20 43.48 -16.46 -4.41
CA ALA A 20 44.57 -17.43 -4.62
C ALA A 20 44.22 -18.84 -4.12
N ASN A 21 44.44 -19.83 -5.01
CA ASN A 21 44.27 -21.29 -4.90
C ASN A 21 42.83 -21.78 -5.19
N GLY A 22 42.53 -22.69 -6.13
CA GLY A 22 43.36 -23.56 -6.97
C GLY A 22 42.55 -24.80 -7.38
N ASN A 23 41.81 -24.70 -8.51
CA ASN A 23 41.47 -25.76 -9.50
C ASN A 23 40.50 -26.93 -9.12
N PRO A 24 40.01 -27.76 -10.09
CA PRO A 24 38.97 -27.43 -11.08
C PRO A 24 37.84 -28.46 -11.26
N GLY A 25 36.77 -28.05 -11.96
CA GLY A 25 36.27 -28.76 -13.15
C GLY A 25 35.20 -29.83 -12.99
N TYR A 26 34.02 -29.58 -13.56
CA TYR A 26 33.30 -30.57 -14.39
C TYR A 26 32.56 -29.82 -15.51
N SER A 27 32.87 -30.19 -16.76
CA SER A 27 32.24 -29.70 -17.98
C SER A 27 31.28 -30.74 -18.57
N ALA A 28 30.14 -30.22 -19.05
CA ALA A 28 29.38 -30.59 -20.25
C ALA A 28 28.90 -32.04 -20.46
N THR A 29 27.59 -32.18 -20.70
CA THR A 29 27.08 -32.80 -21.93
C THR A 29 25.78 -32.15 -22.39
N SER A 30 25.79 -31.75 -23.66
CA SER A 30 24.70 -31.27 -24.49
C SER A 30 23.93 -32.44 -25.11
N ALA A 31 22.61 -32.31 -25.24
CA ALA A 31 21.83 -33.07 -26.22
C ALA A 31 20.82 -32.15 -26.93
N THR A 32 21.03 -32.02 -28.23
CA THR A 32 20.27 -31.22 -29.20
C THR A 32 19.10 -32.00 -29.80
N LYS A 33 17.94 -31.36 -29.93
CA LYS A 33 16.98 -31.44 -31.06
C LYS A 33 16.32 -30.05 -31.12
N GLY A 34 16.29 -29.25 -32.18
CA GLY A 34 16.31 -29.56 -33.60
C GLY A 34 14.96 -29.14 -34.21
N GLY A 35 14.69 -27.83 -34.31
CA GLY A 35 13.52 -27.28 -34.98
C GLY A 35 13.90 -25.95 -35.65
N ARG A 36 13.81 -25.91 -36.98
CA ARG A 36 14.17 -24.75 -37.84
C ARG A 36 13.01 -23.76 -37.88
N GLU A 37 13.30 -22.48 -37.66
CA GLU A 37 12.45 -21.37 -38.10
C GLU A 37 13.29 -20.38 -38.91
N THR A 38 12.70 -19.89 -40.00
CA THR A 38 13.31 -19.00 -41.00
C THR A 38 13.27 -17.54 -40.54
N PRO A 39 14.24 -16.68 -40.93
CA PRO A 39 14.28 -15.29 -40.45
C PRO A 39 13.31 -14.41 -41.24
N GLY A 40 12.25 -13.95 -40.57
CA GLY A 40 11.35 -12.90 -41.06
C GLY A 40 11.95 -11.49 -40.87
N THR A 41 11.93 -10.72 -41.94
CA THR A 41 12.44 -9.35 -42.09
C THR A 41 11.87 -8.38 -41.04
N LEU A 42 12.75 -7.81 -40.20
CA LEU A 42 12.44 -6.65 -39.35
C LEU A 42 12.30 -5.39 -40.23
N ARG A 43 11.06 -4.97 -40.50
CA ARG A 43 10.77 -3.62 -40.98
C ARG A 43 10.77 -2.66 -39.80
N GLN A 44 11.71 -1.71 -39.80
CA GLN A 44 11.65 -0.52 -38.96
C GLN A 44 10.46 0.34 -39.40
N SER A 45 9.46 0.47 -38.53
CA SER A 45 8.38 1.43 -38.68
C SER A 45 8.75 2.71 -37.96
N THR A 46 9.38 3.66 -38.67
CA THR A 46 9.50 5.05 -38.22
C THR A 46 8.12 5.72 -38.26
N MET A 47 7.55 6.04 -37.10
CA MET A 47 6.41 6.94 -36.98
C MET A 47 6.83 8.36 -37.41
N ARG A 48 6.34 8.82 -38.56
CA ARG A 48 6.35 10.24 -38.94
C ARG A 48 5.24 10.95 -38.19
N ILE A 49 5.60 11.90 -37.31
CA ILE A 49 4.64 12.85 -36.75
C ILE A 49 4.37 13.92 -37.81
N GLN A 50 3.18 13.86 -38.40
CA GLN A 50 2.67 14.88 -39.31
C GLN A 50 2.18 16.07 -38.47
N ARG A 51 2.89 17.21 -38.51
CA ARG A 51 2.43 18.45 -37.90
C ARG A 51 1.30 19.05 -38.74
N PRO A 52 0.14 19.42 -38.16
CA PRO A 52 -0.85 20.19 -38.89
C PRO A 52 -0.35 21.63 -39.09
N MET A 53 -0.49 22.10 -40.33
CA MET A 53 -0.11 23.41 -40.82
C MET A 53 -1.15 24.44 -40.34
N MET A 54 -0.77 25.35 -39.42
CA MET A 54 -1.57 26.51 -39.06
C MET A 54 -1.16 27.71 -39.94
N PRO A 55 -2.11 28.58 -40.34
CA PRO A 55 -1.81 29.70 -41.23
C PRO A 55 -1.01 30.80 -40.52
N VAL A 56 -0.03 31.33 -41.25
CA VAL A 56 0.83 32.45 -40.87
C VAL A 56 0.05 33.77 -40.96
N ALA A 57 -0.13 34.45 -39.83
CA ALA A 57 -0.54 35.86 -39.80
C ALA A 57 0.68 36.77 -39.55
N ARG A 58 0.77 37.85 -40.33
CA ARG A 58 1.85 38.84 -40.41
C ARG A 58 1.88 39.82 -39.21
N PRO A 59 2.97 40.57 -39.00
CA PRO A 59 3.30 41.18 -37.72
C PRO A 59 2.67 42.56 -37.55
N GLY A 60 2.19 42.86 -36.34
CA GLY A 60 1.76 44.19 -35.95
C GLY A 60 1.59 44.32 -34.43
N GLY A 61 2.36 45.24 -33.83
CA GLY A 61 2.06 45.82 -32.52
C GLY A 61 2.69 45.14 -31.31
N PHE A 62 3.76 45.73 -30.78
CA PHE A 62 4.23 45.50 -29.41
C PHE A 62 3.21 46.05 -28.41
N GLY A 63 2.22 45.22 -28.07
CA GLY A 63 1.40 45.39 -26.87
C GLY A 63 1.93 44.48 -25.78
N HIS A 64 2.39 45.04 -24.66
CA HIS A 64 2.68 44.27 -23.44
C HIS A 64 1.36 43.69 -22.86
N HIS A 65 0.88 42.60 -23.45
CA HIS A 65 -0.05 41.72 -22.76
C HIS A 65 0.74 40.95 -21.69
N ARG A 66 0.80 41.51 -20.48
CA ARG A 66 0.99 40.70 -19.28
C ARG A 66 -0.27 39.85 -19.12
N GLU A 67 -0.31 38.73 -19.82
CA GLU A 67 -1.15 37.61 -19.42
C GLU A 67 -0.62 37.17 -18.05
N ARG A 68 -1.22 37.71 -16.99
CA ARG A 68 -1.12 37.08 -15.68
C ARG A 68 -1.82 35.75 -15.84
N SER A 69 -1.06 34.71 -16.16
CA SER A 69 -1.51 33.33 -16.04
C SER A 69 -2.02 33.22 -14.61
N SER A 70 -3.34 33.17 -14.44
CA SER A 70 -3.94 32.87 -13.16
C SER A 70 -3.51 31.44 -12.87
N CYS A 71 -2.40 31.30 -12.15
CA CYS A 71 -1.95 30.00 -11.67
C CYS A 71 -3.07 29.53 -10.76
N LYS A 72 -3.96 28.70 -11.31
CA LYS A 72 -4.98 28.00 -10.54
C LYS A 72 -4.21 27.38 -9.37
N LYS A 73 -4.70 27.60 -8.15
CA LYS A 73 -4.10 26.97 -6.96
C LYS A 73 -3.84 25.50 -7.31
N PRO A 74 -2.64 24.96 -7.06
CA PRO A 74 -2.35 23.57 -7.35
C PRO A 74 -3.46 22.72 -6.77
N VAL A 75 -4.10 21.91 -7.61
CA VAL A 75 -5.12 20.96 -7.16
C VAL A 75 -4.42 19.99 -6.23
N ASP A 76 -4.95 19.78 -5.03
CA ASP A 76 -4.42 18.76 -4.12
C ASP A 76 -4.68 17.38 -4.77
N LEU A 77 -3.62 16.75 -5.27
CA LEU A 77 -3.72 15.47 -5.98
C LEU A 77 -3.80 14.28 -5.01
N ARG A 78 -3.49 14.48 -3.72
CA ARG A 78 -3.48 13.44 -2.67
C ARG A 78 -2.71 12.18 -3.09
N HIS A 79 -1.49 12.39 -3.58
CA HIS A 79 -0.62 11.30 -4.03
C HIS A 79 -0.42 10.25 -2.93
N ARG A 80 -0.32 9.00 -3.36
CA ARG A 80 -0.24 7.84 -2.47
C ARG A 80 0.75 6.80 -2.96
N ILE A 81 1.46 6.17 -2.03
CA ILE A 81 2.29 5.00 -2.27
C ILE A 81 1.60 3.80 -1.64
N GLU A 82 1.38 2.75 -2.44
CA GLU A 82 0.79 1.49 -1.97
C GLU A 82 1.83 0.59 -1.33
N HIS A 83 1.39 -0.21 -0.35
CA HIS A 83 2.17 -1.06 0.54
C HIS A 83 3.12 -0.28 1.45
N ALA A 84 4.00 0.55 0.87
CA ALA A 84 4.98 1.38 1.55
C ALA A 84 5.72 0.61 2.67
N SER A 85 6.10 -0.64 2.38
CA SER A 85 6.35 -1.64 3.42
C SER A 85 7.67 -1.50 4.14
N LEU A 86 8.64 -0.80 3.58
CA LEU A 86 9.91 -0.49 4.23
C LEU A 86 10.19 0.99 4.06
N LEU A 87 9.99 1.75 5.14
CA LEU A 87 10.23 3.19 5.16
C LEU A 87 11.22 3.53 6.27
N ASP A 88 12.26 4.27 5.91
CA ASP A 88 13.12 4.94 6.88
C ASP A 88 12.51 6.27 7.34
N ASP A 89 13.05 6.83 8.42
CA ASP A 89 12.58 8.13 8.93
C ASP A 89 12.73 9.24 7.88
N ASP A 90 13.79 9.17 7.07
CA ASP A 90 14.00 10.12 5.97
C ASP A 90 12.96 9.96 4.87
N ASP A 91 12.48 8.74 4.60
CA ASP A 91 11.39 8.50 3.66
C ASP A 91 10.09 9.10 4.20
N LEU A 92 9.77 8.88 5.47
CA LEU A 92 8.57 9.46 6.11
C LEU A 92 8.60 11.00 6.06
N ARG A 93 9.74 11.61 6.39
CA ARG A 93 9.94 13.07 6.29
C ARG A 93 9.82 13.54 4.83
N ALA A 94 10.35 12.78 3.88
CA ALA A 94 10.23 13.10 2.46
C ALA A 94 8.78 13.04 1.98
N MET A 95 8.05 11.99 2.35
CA MET A 95 6.62 11.85 2.08
C MET A 95 5.84 13.04 2.65
N LYS A 96 6.18 13.49 3.87
CA LYS A 96 5.54 14.66 4.49
C LYS A 96 5.80 15.94 3.73
N ARG A 97 7.06 16.20 3.35
CA ARG A 97 7.44 17.38 2.54
C ARG A 97 6.76 17.38 1.16
N LEU A 98 6.60 16.21 0.55
CA LEU A 98 6.03 16.05 -0.78
C LEU A 98 4.50 15.92 -0.77
N ASN A 99 3.85 15.93 0.40
CA ASN A 99 2.41 15.68 0.56
C ASN A 99 1.98 14.35 -0.10
N VAL A 100 2.78 13.30 0.07
CA VAL A 100 2.49 11.93 -0.36
C VAL A 100 2.11 11.11 0.86
N SER A 101 1.03 10.32 0.76
CA SER A 101 0.53 9.50 1.86
C SER A 101 0.82 8.00 1.64
N PRO A 102 1.11 7.21 2.69
CA PRO A 102 1.21 5.76 2.55
C PRO A 102 -0.16 5.07 2.67
N SER A 103 -0.30 3.93 2.01
CA SER A 103 -1.37 2.96 2.19
C SER A 103 -0.71 1.61 2.47
N PHE A 104 -1.03 1.02 3.61
CA PHE A 104 -0.31 -0.14 4.12
C PHE A 104 -1.10 -1.43 3.93
N LEU A 105 -0.42 -2.44 3.38
CA LEU A 105 -0.89 -3.82 3.38
C LEU A 105 -0.46 -4.47 4.70
N ILE A 106 -1.15 -4.16 5.80
CA ILE A 106 -0.77 -4.64 7.14
C ILE A 106 -0.80 -6.17 7.29
N GLY A 107 -1.41 -6.87 6.32
CA GLY A 107 -1.26 -8.30 6.16
C GLY A 107 0.18 -8.78 6.03
N HIS A 108 1.15 -7.94 5.61
CA HIS A 108 2.58 -8.32 5.67
C HIS A 108 3.04 -8.63 7.08
N VAL A 109 2.60 -7.88 8.08
CA VAL A 109 2.88 -8.17 9.48
C VAL A 109 2.19 -9.46 9.91
N GLY A 110 0.88 -9.58 9.64
CA GLY A 110 0.07 -10.71 10.08
C GLY A 110 0.50 -12.05 9.47
N TYR A 111 0.63 -12.12 8.15
CA TYR A 111 0.84 -13.39 7.44
C TYR A 111 2.30 -13.69 7.11
N TRP A 112 3.12 -12.65 6.94
CA TRP A 112 4.49 -12.78 6.46
C TRP A 112 5.53 -12.20 7.42
N GLY A 113 5.15 -11.76 8.61
CA GLY A 113 6.08 -11.15 9.57
C GLY A 113 7.27 -12.06 9.89
N ARG A 114 7.02 -13.36 10.09
CA ARG A 114 8.07 -14.38 10.25
C ARG A 114 8.98 -14.49 9.03
N ALA A 115 8.42 -14.52 7.83
CA ALA A 115 9.21 -14.64 6.60
C ALA A 115 10.10 -13.41 6.39
N PHE A 116 9.56 -12.21 6.61
CA PHE A 116 10.33 -10.97 6.56
C PHE A 116 11.43 -10.94 7.63
N ARG A 117 11.11 -11.32 8.86
CA ARG A 117 12.05 -11.35 10.00
C ARG A 117 13.15 -12.39 9.84
N SER A 118 12.81 -13.64 9.52
CA SER A 118 13.74 -14.77 9.66
C SER A 118 14.36 -15.22 8.34
N ILE A 119 13.81 -14.84 7.19
CA ILE A 119 14.24 -15.36 5.87
C ILE A 119 14.68 -14.24 4.93
N ILE A 120 13.92 -13.15 4.84
CA ILE A 120 14.10 -12.15 3.76
C ILE A 120 14.96 -10.97 4.22
N LEU A 121 14.60 -10.33 5.34
CA LEU A 121 15.19 -9.05 5.77
C LEU A 121 16.15 -9.19 6.95
N GLY A 122 15.90 -10.16 7.84
CA GLY A 122 16.58 -10.24 9.13
C GLY A 122 15.87 -9.41 10.21
N GLU A 123 16.21 -9.70 11.47
CA GLU A 123 15.57 -9.14 12.67
C GLU A 123 15.47 -7.61 12.66
N GLU A 124 16.60 -6.94 12.38
CA GLU A 124 16.72 -5.49 12.45
C GLU A 124 15.84 -4.80 11.40
N ARG A 125 15.93 -5.24 10.13
CA ARG A 125 15.20 -4.60 9.03
C ARG A 125 13.71 -4.92 9.06
N ALA A 126 13.30 -6.06 9.62
CA ALA A 126 11.90 -6.39 9.79
C ALA A 126 11.18 -5.46 10.79
N GLN A 127 11.91 -4.78 11.68
CA GLN A 127 11.33 -3.73 12.53
C GLN A 127 10.80 -2.54 11.70
N LYS A 128 11.23 -2.39 10.45
CA LYS A 128 10.76 -1.33 9.54
C LYS A 128 9.55 -1.74 8.69
N LEU A 129 8.99 -2.93 8.93
CA LEU A 129 7.86 -3.44 8.15
C LEU A 129 6.57 -2.67 8.49
N ASP A 130 5.95 -2.03 7.50
CA ASP A 130 4.68 -1.30 7.59
C ASP A 130 4.59 -0.37 8.82
N ARG A 131 5.43 0.66 8.87
CA ARG A 131 5.60 1.57 10.03
C ARG A 131 4.44 2.57 10.21
N CYS A 132 3.25 2.05 10.51
CA CYS A 132 2.02 2.85 10.63
C CYS A 132 2.10 3.93 11.70
N LYS A 133 2.61 3.63 12.91
CA LYS A 133 2.66 4.60 14.00
C LYS A 133 3.69 5.69 13.75
N SER A 134 4.84 5.34 13.19
CA SER A 134 5.85 6.34 12.80
C SER A 134 5.32 7.27 11.71
N ALA A 135 4.60 6.76 10.71
CA ALA A 135 3.97 7.60 9.70
C ALA A 135 2.95 8.59 10.29
N LEU A 136 2.11 8.14 11.24
CA LEU A 136 1.18 9.02 11.95
C LEU A 136 1.92 10.07 12.80
N ARG A 137 3.02 9.70 13.48
CA ARG A 137 3.84 10.64 14.27
C ARG A 137 4.48 11.73 13.42
N GLU A 138 4.86 11.42 12.18
CA GLU A 138 5.35 12.40 11.18
C GLU A 138 4.22 13.29 10.63
N GLY A 139 2.96 13.02 11.02
CA GLY A 139 1.79 13.78 10.59
C GLY A 139 1.33 13.44 9.18
N LEU A 140 1.60 12.21 8.71
CA LEU A 140 1.03 11.67 7.49
C LEU A 140 -0.37 11.12 7.75
N ARG A 141 -1.23 11.19 6.73
CA ARG A 141 -2.47 10.39 6.70
C ARG A 141 -2.13 9.01 6.16
N ILE A 142 -2.67 7.97 6.76
CA ILE A 142 -2.42 6.58 6.34
C ILE A 142 -3.74 5.88 6.06
N SER A 143 -3.71 4.82 5.26
CA SER A 143 -4.81 3.85 5.19
C SER A 143 -4.30 2.42 5.34
N LEU A 144 -5.23 1.50 5.62
CA LEU A 144 -4.98 0.06 5.69
C LEU A 144 -5.83 -0.65 4.64
N HIS A 145 -5.24 -1.62 3.95
CA HIS A 145 -5.92 -2.41 2.92
C HIS A 145 -5.50 -3.88 2.94
N SER A 146 -6.29 -4.75 2.30
CA SER A 146 -5.95 -6.18 2.12
C SER A 146 -5.19 -6.47 0.85
N ASP A 147 -5.25 -5.58 -0.14
CA ASP A 147 -4.86 -5.90 -1.53
C ASP A 147 -5.55 -7.18 -2.02
N ARG A 148 -6.82 -7.04 -2.44
CA ARG A 148 -7.72 -8.19 -2.69
C ARG A 148 -7.03 -9.27 -3.54
N PHE A 149 -7.15 -10.53 -3.10
CA PHE A 149 -6.46 -11.73 -3.60
C PHE A 149 -5.06 -12.00 -3.02
N VAL A 150 -4.46 -11.02 -2.34
CA VAL A 150 -3.21 -11.21 -1.59
C VAL A 150 -3.51 -11.61 -0.15
N SER A 151 -4.40 -10.89 0.54
CA SER A 151 -4.81 -11.23 1.92
C SER A 151 -6.34 -11.32 2.10
N PRO A 152 -6.83 -11.98 3.17
CA PRO A 152 -8.25 -12.07 3.47
C PRO A 152 -8.93 -10.70 3.59
N LEU A 153 -10.22 -10.64 3.24
CA LEU A 153 -11.01 -9.43 3.40
C LEU A 153 -11.48 -9.24 4.86
N GLY A 154 -11.59 -7.98 5.30
CA GLY A 154 -12.19 -7.58 6.56
C GLY A 154 -11.49 -6.39 7.21
N PRO A 155 -12.05 -5.16 7.15
CA PRO A 155 -11.46 -3.97 7.77
C PRO A 155 -11.13 -4.14 9.26
N LEU A 156 -12.00 -4.82 10.01
CA LEU A 156 -11.75 -5.14 11.43
C LEU A 156 -10.52 -6.03 11.63
N ARG A 157 -10.21 -6.92 10.66
CA ARG A 157 -9.00 -7.75 10.69
C ARG A 157 -7.75 -6.90 10.49
N TYR A 158 -7.75 -5.96 9.55
CA TYR A 158 -6.58 -5.10 9.31
C TYR A 158 -6.36 -4.16 10.50
N MET A 159 -7.44 -3.66 11.11
CA MET A 159 -7.35 -2.90 12.37
C MET A 159 -6.68 -3.74 13.45
N ASP A 160 -7.12 -4.98 13.64
CA ASP A 160 -6.59 -5.89 14.64
C ASP A 160 -5.10 -6.20 14.42
N GLN A 161 -4.70 -6.43 13.16
CA GLN A 161 -3.29 -6.59 12.78
C GLN A 161 -2.48 -5.31 13.01
N ALA A 162 -3.02 -4.12 12.77
CA ALA A 162 -2.32 -2.85 12.98
C ALA A 162 -2.19 -2.46 14.47
N ILE A 163 -3.18 -2.81 15.29
CA ILE A 163 -3.21 -2.55 16.73
C ILE A 163 -2.33 -3.55 17.48
N GLY A 164 -2.49 -4.83 17.18
CA GLY A 164 -1.80 -5.90 17.87
C GLY A 164 -0.41 -6.19 17.30
N ARG A 165 -0.23 -6.03 15.99
CA ARG A 165 0.99 -6.42 15.23
C ARG A 165 1.49 -7.84 15.53
N VAL A 166 0.58 -8.71 15.98
CA VAL A 166 0.84 -10.13 16.16
C VAL A 166 0.93 -10.77 14.78
N MET A 167 1.95 -11.59 14.59
CA MET A 167 2.13 -12.40 13.38
C MET A 167 1.06 -13.49 13.36
N GLU A 168 -0.13 -13.16 12.86
CA GLU A 168 -1.32 -14.04 12.76
C GLU A 168 -1.02 -15.46 12.26
N ALA A 169 -0.11 -15.64 11.31
CA ALA A 169 0.28 -16.97 10.81
C ALA A 169 1.23 -17.73 11.77
N ASP A 170 1.92 -17.02 12.66
CA ASP A 170 2.92 -17.55 13.61
C ASP A 170 2.78 -16.84 14.99
N PRO A 171 1.61 -16.95 15.68
CA PRO A 171 1.30 -16.22 16.91
C PRO A 171 2.35 -16.33 18.00
N GLU A 172 2.99 -17.50 18.09
CA GLU A 172 3.99 -17.84 19.10
C GLU A 172 5.26 -16.98 19.01
N LEU A 173 5.50 -16.35 17.86
CA LEU A 173 6.63 -15.44 17.65
C LEU A 173 6.35 -14.02 18.16
N GLY A 174 5.14 -13.77 18.64
CA GLY A 174 4.75 -12.54 19.33
C GLY A 174 4.50 -11.34 18.41
N VAL A 175 4.72 -10.14 18.97
CA VAL A 175 4.44 -8.87 18.31
C VAL A 175 5.65 -8.41 17.50
N LEU A 176 5.43 -8.07 16.23
CA LEU A 176 6.46 -7.47 15.40
C LEU A 176 6.47 -5.95 15.59
N ASN A 177 7.47 -5.43 16.31
CA ASN A 177 7.65 -4.01 16.62
C ASN A 177 6.44 -3.38 17.36
N GLU A 178 6.42 -3.50 18.69
CA GLU A 178 5.36 -2.91 19.52
C GLU A 178 5.25 -1.38 19.41
N ALA A 179 6.34 -0.69 19.08
CA ALA A 179 6.34 0.76 18.94
C ALA A 179 5.54 1.24 17.71
N GLU A 180 5.26 0.34 16.77
CA GLU A 180 4.47 0.59 15.55
C GLU A 180 2.99 0.22 15.69
N CYS A 181 2.55 -0.26 16.87
CA CYS A 181 1.14 -0.52 17.16
C CYS A 181 0.29 0.76 17.09
N LEU A 182 -0.84 0.66 16.40
CA LEU A 182 -1.86 1.71 16.39
C LEU A 182 -2.76 1.62 17.63
N THR A 183 -3.34 2.76 18.00
CA THR A 183 -4.51 2.78 18.89
C THR A 183 -5.78 2.44 18.09
N VAL A 184 -6.84 2.02 18.78
CA VAL A 184 -8.12 1.70 18.13
C VAL A 184 -8.67 2.88 17.29
N PRO A 185 -8.69 4.13 17.79
CA PRO A 185 -9.17 5.26 16.99
C PRO A 185 -8.31 5.54 15.76
N GLU A 186 -6.98 5.37 15.85
CA GLU A 186 -6.08 5.54 14.70
C GLU A 186 -6.34 4.49 13.62
N ALA A 187 -6.48 3.22 14.01
CA ALA A 187 -6.78 2.15 13.09
C ALA A 187 -8.17 2.31 12.44
N LEU A 188 -9.19 2.71 13.21
CA LEU A 188 -10.53 2.98 12.69
C LEU A 188 -10.51 4.09 11.64
N ARG A 189 -9.81 5.20 11.91
CA ARG A 189 -9.66 6.29 10.94
C ARG A 189 -8.96 5.83 9.66
N ALA A 190 -7.90 5.02 9.79
CA ALA A 190 -7.12 4.52 8.66
C ALA A 190 -7.95 3.62 7.72
N VAL A 191 -8.92 2.86 8.23
CA VAL A 191 -9.83 2.06 7.38
C VAL A 191 -11.10 2.79 6.96
N THR A 192 -11.35 4.01 7.46
CA THR A 192 -12.56 4.80 7.16
C THR A 192 -12.22 6.14 6.52
N ILE A 193 -12.19 7.22 7.30
CA ILE A 193 -12.12 8.59 6.79
C ILE A 193 -10.80 8.90 6.09
N ASP A 194 -9.68 8.37 6.56
CA ASP A 194 -8.37 8.65 5.96
C ASP A 194 -8.21 7.87 4.63
N ALA A 195 -8.79 6.67 4.52
CA ALA A 195 -8.91 5.93 3.26
C ALA A 195 -9.84 6.66 2.26
N ALA A 196 -11.00 7.14 2.71
CA ALA A 196 -11.91 7.94 1.88
C ALA A 196 -11.23 9.22 1.38
N TRP A 197 -10.42 9.87 2.23
CA TRP A 197 -9.63 11.05 1.86
C TRP A 197 -8.63 10.71 0.75
N GLN A 198 -7.90 9.60 0.86
CA GLN A 198 -6.97 9.16 -0.19
C GLN A 198 -7.65 8.84 -1.54
N CYS A 199 -8.96 8.59 -1.53
CA CYS A 199 -9.76 8.34 -2.72
C CYS A 199 -10.55 9.56 -3.22
N HIS A 200 -10.40 10.74 -2.60
CA HIS A 200 -11.23 11.93 -2.89
C HIS A 200 -12.73 11.73 -2.63
N LEU A 201 -13.07 10.87 -1.67
CA LEU A 201 -14.45 10.53 -1.30
C LEU A 201 -14.80 10.96 0.13
N ASP A 202 -13.92 11.67 0.82
CA ASP A 202 -14.10 12.14 2.20
C ASP A 202 -15.23 13.16 2.39
N GLU A 203 -15.75 13.79 1.33
CA GLU A 203 -16.98 14.58 1.40
C GLU A 203 -18.24 13.72 1.26
N GLN A 204 -18.12 12.49 0.77
CA GLN A 204 -19.24 11.61 0.45
C GLN A 204 -19.41 10.47 1.46
N ILE A 205 -18.31 9.88 1.94
CA ILE A 205 -18.28 8.68 2.77
C ILE A 205 -17.18 8.77 3.85
N GLY A 206 -16.94 7.65 4.55
CA GLY A 206 -15.84 7.49 5.51
C GLY A 206 -16.13 8.01 6.93
N SER A 207 -17.28 8.64 7.17
CA SER A 207 -17.73 9.01 8.51
C SER A 207 -19.24 9.18 8.56
N LEU A 208 -19.86 8.97 9.72
CA LEU A 208 -21.27 9.26 9.95
C LEU A 208 -21.44 10.72 10.34
N LYS A 209 -21.63 11.58 9.32
CA LYS A 209 -21.91 13.02 9.48
C LYS A 209 -23.05 13.39 8.55
N GLU A 210 -23.90 14.34 8.97
CA GLU A 210 -24.94 14.91 8.12
C GLU A 210 -24.37 15.37 6.76
N GLY A 211 -25.11 15.07 5.69
CA GLY A 211 -24.71 15.36 4.30
C GLY A 211 -23.94 14.25 3.60
N LYS A 212 -23.44 13.23 4.32
CA LYS A 212 -22.76 12.06 3.74
C LYS A 212 -23.71 10.91 3.45
N GLN A 213 -23.27 9.95 2.64
CA GLN A 213 -24.01 8.72 2.40
C GLN A 213 -24.10 7.90 3.70
N ALA A 214 -25.26 7.28 3.91
CA ALA A 214 -25.48 6.37 5.03
C ALA A 214 -24.90 4.98 4.73
N ASP A 215 -23.57 4.93 4.61
CA ASP A 215 -22.77 3.71 4.51
C ASP A 215 -22.30 3.33 5.91
N LEU A 216 -22.91 2.29 6.49
CA LEU A 216 -22.63 1.89 7.87
C LEU A 216 -22.76 0.37 8.06
N VAL A 217 -22.15 -0.10 9.13
CA VAL A 217 -22.31 -1.47 9.62
C VAL A 217 -22.84 -1.46 11.04
N ILE A 218 -23.70 -2.41 11.35
CA ILE A 218 -24.11 -2.71 12.72
C ILE A 218 -23.30 -3.91 13.18
N LEU A 219 -22.63 -3.77 14.32
CA LEU A 219 -21.76 -4.79 14.90
C LEU A 219 -22.38 -5.35 16.17
N ASP A 220 -22.16 -6.64 16.45
CA ASP A 220 -22.66 -7.30 17.67
C ASP A 220 -21.90 -6.87 18.93
N GLN A 221 -20.70 -6.31 18.76
CA GLN A 221 -19.83 -5.84 19.83
C GLN A 221 -19.23 -4.48 19.48
N ASN A 222 -18.89 -3.69 20.50
CA ASN A 222 -18.29 -2.39 20.32
C ASN A 222 -16.78 -2.52 19.98
N PRO A 223 -16.34 -2.16 18.76
CA PRO A 223 -14.93 -2.29 18.37
C PRO A 223 -14.01 -1.26 19.06
N LEU A 224 -14.56 -0.29 19.80
CA LEU A 224 -13.82 0.78 20.48
C LEU A 224 -13.44 0.48 21.93
N GLN A 225 -13.92 -0.62 22.51
CA GLN A 225 -13.66 -0.92 23.91
C GLN A 225 -12.26 -1.51 24.13
N GLY A 226 -11.37 -0.71 24.73
CA GLY A 226 -10.09 -1.12 25.31
C GLY A 226 -8.98 -1.47 24.30
N LYS A 227 -7.72 -1.48 24.75
CA LYS A 227 -6.67 -2.25 24.05
C LYS A 227 -7.11 -3.71 24.17
N PRO A 228 -7.35 -4.43 23.06
CA PRO A 228 -7.79 -5.81 23.14
C PRO A 228 -6.85 -6.58 24.06
N SER A 229 -7.38 -7.22 25.11
CA SER A 229 -6.59 -8.15 25.93
C SER A 229 -6.11 -9.34 25.09
N ASN A 230 -6.77 -9.56 23.94
CA ASN A 230 -6.46 -10.56 22.94
C ASN A 230 -6.25 -9.90 21.55
N PRO A 231 -5.11 -10.15 20.88
CA PRO A 231 -4.79 -9.63 19.54
C PRO A 231 -5.66 -10.16 18.39
N TYR A 232 -6.69 -10.97 18.69
CA TYR A 232 -7.66 -11.55 17.76
C TYR A 232 -9.11 -11.06 18.00
N GLN A 233 -9.34 -10.13 18.92
CA GLN A 233 -10.70 -9.79 19.34
C GLN A 233 -11.48 -9.03 18.27
N LEU A 234 -10.88 -8.03 17.63
CA LEU A 234 -11.61 -7.15 16.70
C LEU A 234 -12.06 -7.88 15.45
N ARG A 235 -11.21 -8.75 14.90
CA ARG A 235 -11.48 -9.45 13.63
C ARG A 235 -12.65 -10.44 13.70
N ASN A 236 -13.04 -10.84 14.91
CA ASN A 236 -14.09 -11.83 15.17
C ASN A 236 -15.44 -11.18 15.53
N ILE A 237 -15.49 -9.85 15.67
CA ILE A 237 -16.75 -9.12 15.86
C ILE A 237 -17.64 -9.37 14.64
N HIS A 238 -18.87 -9.81 14.89
CA HIS A 238 -19.81 -10.15 13.83
C HIS A 238 -20.49 -8.89 13.31
N VAL A 239 -20.56 -8.78 11.98
CA VAL A 239 -21.39 -7.78 11.32
C VAL A 239 -22.82 -8.30 11.32
N LEU A 240 -23.71 -7.62 12.03
CA LEU A 240 -25.14 -7.92 12.05
C LEU A 240 -25.83 -7.40 10.81
N GLU A 241 -25.50 -6.19 10.37
CA GLU A 241 -26.08 -5.57 9.18
C GLU A 241 -25.07 -4.71 8.43
N THR A 242 -25.25 -4.60 7.11
CA THR A 242 -24.53 -3.64 6.27
C THR A 242 -25.54 -2.79 5.50
N TRP A 243 -25.32 -1.49 5.54
CA TRP A 243 -26.14 -0.49 4.87
C TRP A 243 -25.27 0.28 3.88
N VAL A 244 -25.77 0.46 2.66
CA VAL A 244 -25.12 1.21 1.58
C VAL A 244 -26.11 2.22 1.04
N SER A 245 -25.73 3.50 1.06
CA SER A 245 -26.55 4.65 0.69
C SER A 245 -27.94 4.62 1.35
N GLY A 246 -28.01 4.22 2.62
CA GLY A 246 -29.26 4.14 3.39
C GLY A 246 -30.13 2.92 3.11
N ARG A 247 -29.67 1.95 2.31
CA ARG A 247 -30.38 0.69 2.07
C ARG A 247 -29.63 -0.47 2.72
N ARG A 248 -30.34 -1.31 3.48
CA ARG A 248 -29.78 -2.55 4.02
C ARG A 248 -29.50 -3.54 2.89
N VAL A 249 -28.23 -3.88 2.69
CA VAL A 249 -27.76 -4.83 1.65
C VAL A 249 -27.34 -6.18 2.23
N TYR A 250 -27.15 -6.25 3.54
CA TYR A 250 -26.82 -7.47 4.26
C TYR A 250 -27.48 -7.46 5.63
N ALA A 251 -27.96 -8.63 6.05
CA ALA A 251 -28.38 -8.92 7.41
C ALA A 251 -27.91 -10.34 7.73
N ALA A 252 -27.28 -10.52 8.89
CA ALA A 252 -26.94 -11.84 9.39
C ALA A 252 -28.23 -12.63 9.65
N SER A 253 -28.22 -13.93 9.34
CA SER A 253 -29.31 -14.81 9.75
C SER A 253 -29.40 -14.83 11.27
N PRO A 254 -30.60 -14.92 11.87
CA PRO A 254 -30.72 -15.14 13.29
C PRO A 254 -29.92 -16.39 13.67
N THR A 255 -28.97 -16.27 14.58
CA THR A 255 -28.39 -17.44 15.22
C THR A 255 -29.51 -18.11 16.03
N GLU A 256 -29.93 -19.31 15.62
CA GLU A 256 -30.71 -20.18 16.48
C GLU A 256 -29.84 -20.50 17.71
N ASN A 257 -30.04 -19.75 18.78
CA ASN A 257 -29.43 -20.05 20.07
C ASN A 257 -30.04 -21.38 20.55
N SER A 258 -29.27 -22.46 20.48
CA SER A 258 -29.47 -23.71 21.24
C SER A 258 -28.55 -23.72 22.45
#